data_AF-A0A923EBS0-F1
#
_entry.id   AF-A0A923EBS0-F1
#
_cell.length_a   1.000
_cell.length_b   1.000
_cell.length_c   1.000
_cell.angle_alpha   90.00
_cell.angle_beta   90.00
_cell.angle_gamma   90.00
#
_symmetry.space_group_name_H-M   'P 1'
#
loop_
_entity.id
_entity.type
_entity.pdbx_description
1 polymer ?
#
loop_
_entity_poly.entity_id
_entity_poly.type
_entity_poly.pdbx_seq_one_letter_code
_entity_poly.pdbx_strand_id
1 'polypeptide(L)' 'MSISYKKLWKLLIDRDMKKKDLREAAGISTASMAKLGKNENVNTDILIKVCKALNCDISDIMEIEKTTETPPKTKE' A
#
# COMPACT_ATOMS: atom_id res chain seq x y z
N MET A 1 4.65 14.07 -8.86
CA MET A 1 4.50 12.60 -8.94
C MET A 1 4.75 12.05 -7.55
N SER A 2 3.87 11.20 -7.04
CA SER A 2 4.00 10.60 -5.71
C SER A 2 3.63 9.13 -5.75
N ILE A 3 4.22 8.34 -4.86
CA ILE A 3 3.79 6.95 -4.67
C ILE A 3 2.38 6.96 -4.07
N SER A 4 1.54 6.02 -4.49
CA SER A 4 0.24 5.75 -3.90
C SER A 4 0.13 4.26 -3.60
N TYR A 5 -0.14 3.92 -2.35
CA TYR A 5 -0.46 2.55 -1.93
C TYR A 5 -1.97 2.33 -1.80
N LYS A 6 -2.80 3.15 -2.45
CA LYS A 6 -4.27 2.98 -2.42
C LYS A 6 -4.69 1.59 -2.92
N LYS A 7 -4.00 1.06 -3.93
CA LYS A 7 -4.26 -0.29 -4.44
C LYS A 7 -4.04 -1.36 -3.38
N LEU A 8 -2.94 -1.28 -2.62
CA LEU A 8 -2.69 -2.18 -1.48
C LEU A 8 -3.85 -2.17 -0.46
N TRP A 9 -4.36 -0.98 -0.11
CA TRP A 9 -5.45 -0.88 0.87
C TRP A 9 -6.77 -1.43 0.35
N LYS A 10 -7.06 -1.26 -0.95
CA LYS A 10 -8.22 -1.89 -1.58
C LYS A 10 -8.08 -3.41 -1.60
N LEU A 11 -6.92 -3.92 -2.00
CA LEU A 11 -6.63 -5.36 -2.03
C LEU A 11 -6.80 -6.02 -0.66
N LEU A 12 -6.44 -5.31 0.42
CA LEU A 12 -6.67 -5.79 1.79
C LEU A 12 -8.15 -5.87 2.15
N ILE A 13 -8.95 -4.87 1.75
CA ILE A 13 -10.41 -4.88 1.96
C ILE A 13 -11.04 -6.03 1.19
N ASP A 14 -10.65 -6.23 -0.07
CA ASP A 14 -11.16 -7.30 -0.93
C ASP A 14 -10.86 -8.71 -0.37
N ARG A 15 -9.89 -8.81 0.55
CA ARG A 15 -9.47 -10.05 1.20
C ARG A 15 -9.82 -10.13 2.68
N ASP A 16 -10.62 -9.19 3.17
CA ASP A 16 -11.00 -9.09 4.60
C ASP A 16 -9.79 -9.09 5.56
N MET A 17 -8.68 -8.47 5.14
CA MET A 17 -7.44 -8.38 5.92
C MET A 17 -7.27 -6.99 6.54
N LYS A 18 -6.89 -6.94 7.83
CA LYS A 18 -6.50 -5.68 8.48
C LYS A 18 -5.03 -5.39 8.21
N LYS A 19 -4.64 -4.12 8.42
CA LYS A 19 -3.22 -3.72 8.35
C LYS A 19 -2.34 -4.52 9.31
N LYS A 20 -2.84 -4.86 10.50
CA LYS A 20 -2.11 -5.71 11.45
C LYS A 20 -1.80 -7.09 10.86
N ASP A 21 -2.78 -7.69 10.19
CA ASP A 21 -2.65 -9.00 9.57
C ASP A 21 -1.63 -8.97 8.43
N LEU A 22 -1.65 -7.91 7.60
CA LEU A 22 -0.62 -7.70 6.59
C LEU A 22 0.79 -7.58 7.21
N ARG A 23 0.93 -6.82 8.30
CA ARG A 23 2.23 -6.64 8.97
C ARG A 23 2.80 -7.99 9.41
N GLU A 24 1.95 -8.83 9.98
CA GLU A 24 2.31 -10.14 10.52
C GLU A 24 2.58 -11.14 9.38
N ALA A 25 1.72 -11.20 8.37
CA ALA A 25 1.88 -12.06 7.20
C ALA A 25 3.13 -11.71 6.37
N ALA A 26 3.41 -10.42 6.17
CA ALA A 26 4.59 -9.96 5.42
C ALA A 26 5.87 -9.93 6.26
N GLY A 27 5.80 -10.11 7.58
CA GLY A 27 6.96 -10.03 8.47
C GLY A 27 7.70 -8.69 8.36
N ILE A 28 6.94 -7.59 8.32
CA ILE A 28 7.49 -6.23 8.21
C ILE A 28 7.39 -5.47 9.53
N SER A 29 8.30 -4.52 9.74
CA SER A 29 8.31 -3.71 10.96
C SER A 29 7.10 -2.77 11.04
N THR A 30 6.77 -2.32 12.24
CA THR A 30 5.77 -1.27 12.46
C THR A 30 6.15 0.03 11.76
N ALA A 31 7.44 0.37 11.72
CA ALA A 31 7.96 1.52 10.98
C ALA A 31 7.71 1.40 9.47
N SER A 32 7.98 0.23 8.88
CA SER A 32 7.69 -0.04 7.46
C SER A 32 6.20 0.09 7.15
N MET A 33 5.34 -0.45 8.01
CA MET A 33 3.88 -0.31 7.87
C MET A 33 3.42 1.15 7.96
N ALA A 34 4.02 1.94 8.86
CA ALA A 34 3.71 3.37 8.97
C ALA A 34 4.08 4.14 7.70
N LYS A 35 5.23 3.83 7.07
CA LYS A 35 5.65 4.42 5.79
C LYS A 35 4.66 4.11 4.66
N LEU A 36 4.24 2.84 4.54
CA LEU A 36 3.19 2.45 3.59
C LEU A 36 1.91 3.26 3.83
N GLY A 37 1.50 3.41 5.09
CA GLY A 37 0.31 4.19 5.46
C GLY A 37 0.38 5.68 5.10
N LYS A 38 1.59 6.25 5.02
CA LYS A 38 1.84 7.66 4.68
C LYS A 38 2.21 7.88 3.21
N ASN A 39 2.17 6.83 2.38
CA ASN A 39 2.64 6.89 0.99
C ASN A 39 4.11 7.30 0.85
N GLU A 40 4.94 6.92 1.83
CA GLU A 40 6.38 7.17 1.80
C GLU A 40 7.13 6.06 1.04
N ASN A 41 8.36 6.38 0.62
CA ASN A 41 9.27 5.40 0.04
C ASN A 41 9.62 4.30 1.05
N VAL A 42 9.55 3.06 0.59
CA VAL A 42 10.06 1.88 1.30
C VAL A 42 11.09 1.17 0.43
N ASN A 43 11.94 0.35 1.04
CA ASN A 43 12.87 -0.48 0.28
C ASN A 43 12.10 -1.54 -0.52
N THR A 44 12.59 -1.89 -1.70
CA THR A 44 12.06 -2.94 -2.57
C THR A 44 11.89 -4.27 -1.83
N ASP A 45 12.73 -4.60 -0.86
CA ASP A 45 12.57 -5.79 -0.01
C ASP A 45 11.23 -5.83 0.73
N ILE A 46 10.73 -4.66 1.17
CA ILE A 46 9.42 -4.55 1.82
C ILE A 46 8.31 -4.82 0.81
N LEU A 47 8.45 -4.31 -0.41
CA LEU A 47 7.48 -4.54 -1.49
C LEU A 47 7.42 -6.03 -1.85
N ILE A 48 8.58 -6.68 -2.02
CA ILE A 48 8.66 -8.12 -2.28
C ILE A 48 7.99 -8.93 -1.16
N LYS A 49 8.22 -8.58 0.10
CA LYS A 49 7.58 -9.25 1.24
C LYS A 49 6.06 -9.10 1.22
N VAL A 50 5.55 -7.92 0.90
CA VAL A 50 4.11 -7.66 0.77
C VAL A 50 3.53 -8.44 -0.41
N CYS A 51 4.16 -8.41 -1.58
CA CYS A 51 3.76 -9.18 -2.75
C CYS A 51 3.72 -10.68 -2.47
N LYS A 52 4.71 -11.22 -1.74
CA LYS A 52 4.72 -12.64 -1.33
C LYS A 52 3.61 -12.97 -0.35
N ALA A 53 3.39 -12.13 0.67
CA ALA A 53 2.33 -12.35 1.66
C ALA A 53 0.94 -12.28 1.04
N LEU A 54 0.78 -11.45 0.01
CA LEU A 54 -0.47 -11.26 -0.70
C LEU A 54 -0.54 -12.07 -2.01
N ASN A 55 0.47 -12.87 -2.36
CA ASN A 55 0.52 -13.58 -3.64
C ASN A 55 0.06 -12.71 -4.83
N CYS A 56 0.64 -11.52 -4.99
CA CYS A 56 0.30 -10.53 -6.02
C CYS A 56 1.56 -9.86 -6.58
N ASP A 57 1.41 -9.04 -7.63
CA ASP A 57 2.52 -8.28 -8.21
C ASP A 57 2.61 -6.86 -7.60
N ILE A 58 3.73 -6.18 -7.81
CA ILE A 58 3.99 -4.81 -7.35
C ILE A 58 2.97 -3.81 -7.93
N SER A 59 2.48 -4.05 -9.15
CA SER A 59 1.45 -3.23 -9.81
C SER A 59 0.09 -3.28 -9.12
N ASP A 60 -0.15 -4.31 -8.31
CA ASP A 60 -1.39 -4.52 -7.56
C ASP A 60 -1.38 -3.81 -6.21
N ILE A 61 -0.20 -3.41 -5.72
CA ILE A 61 -0.03 -2.80 -4.40
C ILE A 61 0.33 -1.32 -4.46
N MET A 62 0.96 -0.86 -5.55
CA MET A 62 1.37 0.54 -5.68
C MET A 62 1.22 1.08 -7.10
N GLU A 63 1.16 2.40 -7.18
CA GLU A 63 1.23 3.16 -8.44
C GLU A 63 1.91 4.51 -8.22
N ILE A 64 2.35 5.13 -9.31
CA ILE A 64 2.88 6.49 -9.30
C ILE A 64 1.78 7.43 -9.79
N GLU A 65 1.20 8.20 -8.88
CA GLU A 65 0.21 9.22 -9.23
C GLU A 65 0.93 10.44 -9.82
N LYS A 66 0.52 10.86 -11.02
CA LYS A 66 0.90 12.17 -11.56
C LYS A 66 0.12 13.21 -10.77
N THR A 67 0.81 14.22 -10.26
CA THR A 67 0.18 15.35 -9.57
C THR A 67 -0.53 16.21 -10.63
N THR A 68 -1.66 15.75 -11.11
CA THR A 68 -2.70 16.59 -11.69
C THR A 68 -3.65 16.85 -10.54
N GLU A 69 -3.86 18.11 -10.15
CA GLU A 69 -4.81 18.52 -9.13
C GLU A 69 -6.14 17.77 -9.33
N THR A 70 -6.41 16.75 -8.52
CA THR A 70 -7.77 16.19 -8.45
C THR A 70 -8.64 17.24 -7.78
N PRO A 71 -9.78 17.64 -8.37
CA PRO A 71 -10.72 18.54 -7.73
C PRO A 71 -11.13 17.96 -6.37
N PRO A 72 -11.37 18.81 -5.36
CA PRO A 72 -11.77 18.36 -4.03
C PRO A 72 -12.96 17.41 -4.17
N LYS A 73 -12.88 16.24 -3.54
CA LYS A 73 -14.03 15.35 -3.38
C LYS A 73 -15.07 16.11 -2.58
N THR A 74 -16.03 16.72 -3.27
CA THR A 74 -17.25 17.26 -2.69
C THR A 74 -17.93 16.10 -1.96
N LYS A 75 -18.03 16.20 -0.64
CA LYS A 75 -18.95 15.38 0.13
C LYS A 75 -20.34 15.95 -0.17
N GLU A 76 -21.18 15.17 -0.85
CA GLU A 76 -22.64 15.36 -0.78
C GLU A 76 -23.15 15.01 0.62
#